data_AF-A0A956EQM5-F1
#
_entry.id   AF-A0A956EQM5-F1
#
_cell.length_a   1.000
_cell.length_b   1.000
_cell.length_c   1.000
_cell.angle_alpha   90.00
_cell.angle_beta   90.00
_cell.angle_gamma   90.00
#
_symmetry.space_group_name_H-M   'P 1'
#
loop_
_entity.id
_entity.type
_entity.pdbx_description
1 polymer ?
#
loop_
_entity_poly.entity_id
_entity_poly.type
_entity_poly.pdbx_seq_one_letter_code
_entity_poly.pdbx_strand_id
1 'polypeptide(L)' 'ALSSAPLNVAEGSYSQGRNCVARYHTALGSLREAQACFETATAFGYMPPLSAELRASFNHVLGTLVRLVGRR' A
#
# COMPACT_ATOMS: atom_id res chain seq x y z
N ALA A 1 -9.64 -2.68 -1.86
CA ALA A 1 -8.38 -2.09 -1.37
C ALA A 1 -7.15 -2.85 -1.91
N LEU A 2 -6.88 -4.10 -1.51
CA LEU A 2 -5.58 -4.74 -1.84
C LEU A 2 -5.26 -4.80 -3.34
N SER A 3 -6.18 -5.29 -4.17
CA SER A 3 -5.93 -5.44 -5.61
C SER A 3 -5.77 -4.12 -6.37
N SER A 4 -6.28 -2.99 -5.86
CA SER A 4 -6.13 -1.69 -6.54
C SER A 4 -4.74 -1.08 -6.34
N ALA A 5 -4.00 -1.50 -5.31
CA ALA A 5 -2.65 -1.00 -5.07
C ALA A 5 -1.67 -1.36 -6.19
N PRO A 6 -1.47 -2.65 -6.59
CA PRO A 6 -0.57 -2.98 -7.68
C PRO A 6 -1.01 -2.36 -9.02
N LEU A 7 -2.31 -2.21 -9.26
CA LEU A 7 -2.83 -1.55 -10.48
C LEU A 7 -2.41 -0.08 -10.55
N ASN A 8 -2.52 0.67 -9.45
CA ASN A 8 -2.09 2.07 -9.41
C ASN A 8 -0.55 2.20 -9.42
N VAL A 9 0.20 1.25 -8.86
CA VAL A 9 1.66 1.21 -9.02
C VAL A 9 2.05 1.04 -10.48
N ALA A 10 1.43 0.09 -11.17
CA ALA A 10 1.68 -0.14 -12.59
C ALA A 10 1.37 1.12 -13.40
N GLU A 11 0.16 1.67 -13.25
CA GLU A 11 -0.25 2.87 -13.99
C GLU A 11 0.64 4.09 -13.68
N GLY A 12 1.00 4.29 -12.41
CA GLY A 12 1.91 5.37 -12.00
C GLY A 12 3.28 5.25 -12.63
N SER A 13 3.79 4.03 -12.78
CA SER A 13 5.13 3.77 -13.36
C SER A 13 5.22 4.07 -14.86
N TYR A 14 4.08 4.13 -15.57
CA TYR A 14 4.00 4.55 -16.97
C TYR A 14 3.41 5.95 -17.14
N SER A 15 3.02 6.61 -16.05
CA SER A 15 2.51 7.98 -16.05
C SER A 15 3.65 9.00 -15.94
N GLN A 16 3.38 10.26 -16.30
CA GLN A 16 4.36 11.34 -16.27
C GLN A 16 3.98 12.44 -15.26
N GLY A 17 4.99 13.11 -14.71
CA GLY A 17 4.83 14.28 -13.84
C GLY A 17 3.88 14.04 -12.67
N ARG A 18 2.90 14.95 -12.50
CA ARG A 18 1.95 14.90 -11.37
C ARG A 18 1.04 13.66 -11.40
N ASN A 19 0.76 13.09 -12.59
CA ASN A 19 -0.08 11.90 -12.71
C ASN A 19 0.61 10.66 -12.12
N CYS A 20 1.93 10.52 -12.33
CA CYS A 20 2.75 9.48 -11.72
C CYS A 20 2.62 9.52 -10.18
N VAL A 21 2.85 10.70 -9.60
CA VAL A 21 2.78 10.90 -8.14
C VAL A 21 1.37 10.65 -7.61
N ALA A 22 0.33 11.13 -8.30
CA ALA A 22 -1.07 10.90 -7.91
C ALA A 22 -1.41 9.41 -7.86
N ARG A 23 -0.95 8.61 -8.83
CA ARG A 23 -1.16 7.16 -8.84
C ARG A 23 -0.43 6.46 -7.70
N TYR A 24 0.80 6.88 -7.39
CA TYR A 24 1.52 6.35 -6.22
C TYR A 24 0.85 6.72 -4.90
N HIS A 25 0.23 7.90 -4.78
CA HIS A 25 -0.60 8.26 -3.63
C HIS A 25 -1.81 7.33 -3.50
N THR A 26 -2.53 7.06 -4.59
CA THR A 26 -3.69 6.13 -4.57
C THR A 26 -3.26 4.72 -4.19
N ALA A 27 -2.12 4.24 -4.71
CA ALA A 27 -1.57 2.95 -4.33
C ALA A 27 -1.22 2.90 -2.84
N LEU A 28 -0.58 3.94 -2.31
CA LEU A 28 -0.24 4.06 -0.89
C LEU A 28 -1.49 4.00 0.00
N GLY A 29 -2.53 4.74 -0.35
CA GLY A 29 -3.82 4.71 0.35
C GLY A 29 -4.46 3.32 0.33
N SER A 30 -4.54 2.70 -0.84
CA SER A 30 -5.11 1.35 -1.02
C SER A 30 -4.39 0.29 -0.17
N LEU A 31 -3.05 0.39 -0.04
CA LEU A 31 -2.26 -0.56 0.75
C LEU A 31 -2.45 -0.32 2.26
N ARG A 32 -2.59 0.94 2.69
CA ARG A 32 -2.92 1.29 4.08
C ARG A 32 -4.31 0.83 4.49
N GLU A 33 -5.30 0.96 3.62
CA GLU A 33 -6.64 0.41 3.83
C GLU A 33 -6.60 -1.11 4.00
N ALA A 34 -5.88 -1.82 3.13
CA ALA A 34 -5.72 -3.26 3.24
C ALA A 34 -5.05 -3.68 4.56
N GLN A 35 -4.02 -2.94 5.00
CA GLN A 35 -3.39 -3.17 6.30
C GLN A 35 -4.39 -2.96 7.46
N ALA A 36 -5.18 -1.88 7.43
CA ALA A 36 -6.19 -1.60 8.45
C ALA A 36 -7.28 -2.69 8.49
N CYS A 37 -7.66 -3.26 7.35
CA CYS A 37 -8.56 -4.42 7.30
C CYS A 37 -7.98 -5.62 8.06
N PHE A 38 -6.69 -5.93 7.90
CA PHE A 38 -6.05 -7.02 8.65
C PHE A 38 -6.00 -6.73 10.15
N GLU A 39 -5.61 -5.52 10.54
CA GLU A 39 -5.59 -5.09 11.95
C GLU A 39 -6.97 -5.22 12.60
N THR A 40 -8.02 -4.79 11.88
CA THR A 40 -9.41 -4.89 12.35
C THR A 40 -9.89 -6.35 12.42
N ALA A 41 -9.59 -7.17 11.40
CA ALA A 41 -9.97 -8.58 11.39
C ALA A 41 -9.30 -9.36 12.51
N THR A 42 -8.04 -9.04 12.85
CA THR A 42 -7.36 -9.60 14.02
C THR A 42 -8.02 -9.13 15.33
N ALA A 43 -8.36 -7.85 15.46
CA ALA A 43 -9.03 -7.32 16.65
C ALA A 43 -10.41 -7.96 16.89
N PHE A 44 -11.14 -8.29 15.82
CA PHE A 44 -12.41 -9.00 15.88
C PHE A 44 -12.26 -10.53 16.06
N GLY A 45 -11.04 -11.05 16.05
CA GLY A 45 -10.79 -12.49 16.20
C GLY A 45 -11.14 -13.32 14.96
N TYR A 46 -11.31 -12.70 13.78
CA TYR A 46 -11.57 -13.41 12.53
C TYR A 46 -10.35 -14.12 11.98
N MET A 47 -9.16 -13.66 12.35
CA MET A 47 -7.89 -14.27 11.95
C MET A 47 -6.81 -13.99 13.00
N PRO A 48 -5.76 -14.83 13.08
CA PRO A 48 -4.57 -14.50 13.87
C PRO A 48 -3.87 -13.24 13.30
N PRO A 49 -2.97 -12.61 14.09
CA PRO A 49 -2.11 -11.55 13.58
C PRO A 49 -1.30 -12.00 12.36
N LEU A 50 -1.01 -11.07 11.45
CA LEU A 50 -0.10 -11.33 10.33
C LEU A 50 1.28 -11.77 10.85
N SER A 51 1.93 -12.67 10.11
CA SER A 51 3.30 -13.08 10.41
C SER A 51 4.26 -11.88 10.33
N ALA A 52 5.40 -11.99 11.01
CA ALA A 52 6.41 -10.92 11.02
C ALA A 52 6.94 -10.64 9.60
N GLU A 53 7.09 -11.68 8.78
CA GLU A 53 7.59 -11.63 7.40
C GLU A 53 6.59 -10.90 6.48
N LEU A 54 5.29 -11.20 6.63
CA LEU A 54 4.27 -10.55 5.83
C LEU A 54 4.10 -9.08 6.23
N ARG A 55 4.15 -8.78 7.54
CA ARG A 55 4.15 -7.39 8.03
C ARG A 55 5.38 -6.62 7.54
N ALA A 56 6.56 -7.24 7.54
CA ALA A 56 7.78 -6.63 7.00
C ALA A 56 7.64 -6.33 5.50
N SER A 57 7.03 -7.25 4.74
CA SER A 57 6.76 -7.06 3.31
C SER A 57 5.82 -5.87 3.05
N PHE A 58 4.73 -5.75 3.82
CA PHE A 58 3.84 -4.58 3.79
C PHE A 58 4.60 -3.28 4.06
N ASN A 59 5.38 -3.25 5.14
CA ASN A 59 6.16 -2.07 5.54
C ASN A 59 7.18 -1.67 4.46
N HIS A 60 7.81 -2.64 3.81
CA HIS A 60 8.76 -2.38 2.72
C HIS A 60 8.09 -1.70 1.52
N VAL A 61 6.94 -2.21 1.09
CA VAL A 61 6.17 -1.63 -0.02
C VAL A 61 5.64 -0.25 0.34
N LEU A 62 5.07 -0.08 1.55
CA LEU A 62 4.62 1.22 2.05
C LEU A 62 5.75 2.24 2.10
N GLY A 63 6.90 1.87 2.64
CA GLY A 63 8.08 2.75 2.70
C GLY A 63 8.56 3.16 1.31
N THR A 64 8.52 2.24 0.35
CA THR A 64 8.85 2.54 -1.05
C THR A 64 7.88 3.56 -1.64
N LEU A 65 6.57 3.38 -1.45
CA LEU A 65 5.56 4.31 -1.96
C LEU A 65 5.64 5.68 -1.27
N VAL A 66 5.86 5.73 0.05
CA VAL A 66 6.09 6.98 0.80
C VAL A 66 7.28 7.73 0.21
N ARG A 67 8.39 7.04 -0.10
CA ARG A 67 9.56 7.66 -0.73
C ARG A 67 9.24 8.19 -2.13
N LEU A 68 8.50 7.46 -2.95
CA LEU A 68 8.14 7.88 -4.30
C LEU A 68 7.20 9.08 -4.30
N VAL A 69 6.28 9.12 -3.36
CA VAL A 69 5.34 10.23 -3.14
C VAL A 69 6.05 11.48 -2.58
N GLY A 70 7.01 11.30 -1.68
CA GLY A 70 7.71 12.39 -0.99
C GLY A 70 8.88 13.01 -1.76
N ARG A 71 9.35 12.38 -2.84
CA ARG A 71 10.36 12.96 -3.74
C ARG A 71 9.73 14.06 -4.59
N ARG A 72 9.82 15.29 -4.10
CA ARG A 72 9.70 16.52 -4.89
C ARG A 72 11.07 17.11 -5.13
#